data_AF-A0A6B2V6A8-F1
#
_entry.id   AF-A0A6B2V6A8-F1
#
_cell.length_a   1.000
_cell.length_b   1.000
_cell.length_c   1.000
_cell.angle_alpha   90.00
_cell.angle_beta   90.00
_cell.angle_gamma   90.00
#
_symmetry.space_group_name_H-M   'P 1'
#
loop_
_entity.id
_entity.type
_entity.pdbx_description
1 polymer ?
#
loop_
_entity_poly.entity_id
_entity_poly.type
_entity_poly.pdbx_seq_one_letter_code
_entity_poly.pdbx_strand_id
1 'polypeptide(L)'
;MRLASEPELARDALATPLLARAARLARWAGPATRIDAAGALVEEQLPAAAEVLGLTGDDAAAEASEAWRAAVDTGLVEIADEAGGEDTGAVAAGRELRLLTGGSPHDVLTVWLSALDAALADASVPDLDGLIDAMDEGGTVDFGSLEWDPQAEAEFLDGVLTNLYLLTVGEDAPGGPVPLPALAASMIVPSDMGEPTNDILQQVSDAMMRLDDQFRLLEPVGLVEYRPVDEALLDGAEDAEDAEGADGAGGTDAAGGAGDEASAPVDETDVSRYGMVRLTPLGLYGIRARLLDAGHEAPAVGDLADKGADALLDGTAAFPPAAAHAETELWLTRREPLAAAGEL
;
A
#
# COMPACT_ATOMS: atom_id res chain seq x y z
N MET A 1 17.74 -6.47 -6.20
CA MET A 1 17.75 -5.13 -5.53
C MET A 1 18.47 -5.23 -4.19
N ARG A 2 19.24 -4.21 -3.76
CA ARG A 2 19.97 -4.17 -2.48
C ARG A 2 19.03 -3.71 -1.34
N LEU A 3 19.04 -4.39 -0.19
CA LEU A 3 18.33 -3.92 0.99
C LEU A 3 18.97 -2.65 1.56
N ALA A 4 18.13 -1.65 1.88
CA ALA A 4 18.55 -0.50 2.67
C ALA A 4 18.92 -0.96 4.09
N SER A 5 19.84 -0.25 4.75
CA SER A 5 20.22 -0.58 6.11
C SER A 5 19.10 -0.27 7.12
N GLU A 6 19.04 -0.97 8.25
CA GLU A 6 18.02 -0.69 9.28
C GLU A 6 17.96 0.80 9.70
N PRO A 7 19.09 1.53 9.88
CA PRO A 7 19.03 2.96 10.19
C PRO A 7 18.46 3.84 9.07
N GLU A 8 18.59 3.42 7.81
CA GLU A 8 17.96 4.09 6.67
C GLU A 8 16.46 3.81 6.65
N LEU A 9 16.08 2.54 6.75
CA LEU A 9 14.68 2.11 6.81
C LEU A 9 13.94 2.75 7.99
N ALA A 10 14.55 2.81 9.18
CA ALA A 10 13.94 3.44 10.35
C ALA A 10 13.73 4.95 10.15
N ARG A 11 14.64 5.63 9.42
CA ARG A 11 14.47 7.03 9.06
C ARG A 11 13.31 7.21 8.08
N ASP A 12 13.23 6.33 7.09
CA ASP A 12 12.16 6.35 6.09
C ASP A 12 10.81 6.08 6.76
N ALA A 13 10.75 5.11 7.68
CA ALA A 13 9.55 4.81 8.49
C ALA A 13 9.07 6.01 9.29
N LEU A 14 9.97 6.72 10.00
CA LEU A 14 9.64 7.94 10.73
C LEU A 14 9.20 9.11 9.83
N ALA A 15 9.57 9.08 8.55
CA ALA A 15 9.19 10.08 7.57
C ALA A 15 7.86 9.78 6.87
N THR A 16 7.28 8.58 7.07
CA THR A 16 5.98 8.22 6.49
C THR A 16 4.88 9.14 7.04
N PRO A 17 3.99 9.66 6.17
CA PRO A 17 2.89 10.52 6.61
C PRO A 17 2.08 9.93 7.75
N LEU A 18 1.67 8.66 7.65
CA LEU A 18 0.81 8.00 8.63
C LEU A 18 1.49 7.94 10.01
N LEU A 19 2.71 7.41 10.10
CA LEU A 19 3.40 7.27 11.39
C LEU A 19 3.77 8.64 12.00
N ALA A 20 4.17 9.60 11.17
CA ALA A 20 4.48 10.96 11.62
C ALA A 20 3.25 11.67 12.21
N ARG A 21 2.09 11.53 11.57
CA ARG A 21 0.80 12.07 12.03
C ARG A 21 0.34 11.35 13.30
N ALA A 22 0.36 10.02 13.32
CA ALA A 22 0.01 9.20 14.47
C ALA A 22 0.84 9.57 15.71
N ALA A 23 2.16 9.67 15.57
CA ALA A 23 3.05 10.09 16.66
C ALA A 23 2.79 11.53 17.12
N ARG A 24 2.34 12.42 16.24
CA ARG A 24 1.98 13.80 16.58
C ARG A 24 0.66 13.86 17.36
N LEU A 25 -0.35 13.10 16.95
CA LEU A 25 -1.60 12.96 17.70
C LEU A 25 -1.35 12.28 19.05
N ALA A 26 -0.51 11.26 19.13
CA ALA A 26 -0.15 10.61 20.40
C ALA A 26 0.49 11.58 21.42
N ARG A 27 1.25 12.58 20.94
CA ARG A 27 1.81 13.65 21.79
C ARG A 27 0.79 14.72 22.19
N TRP A 28 -0.23 14.92 21.37
CA TRP A 28 -1.32 15.86 21.65
C TRP A 28 -2.36 15.26 22.59
N ALA A 29 -2.58 13.94 22.48
CA ALA A 29 -3.52 13.18 23.28
C ALA A 29 -3.24 13.31 24.78
N GLY A 30 -4.30 13.32 25.57
CA GLY A 30 -4.20 13.34 27.03
C GLY A 30 -5.54 13.09 27.70
N PRO A 31 -5.65 13.32 29.01
CA PRO A 31 -6.85 12.94 29.78
C PRO A 31 -8.16 13.64 29.37
N ALA A 32 -8.09 14.69 28.53
CA ALA A 32 -9.26 15.40 28.00
C ALA A 32 -9.66 14.93 26.59
N THR A 33 -8.91 14.00 26.00
CA THR A 33 -9.26 13.39 24.71
C THR A 33 -10.48 12.52 24.91
N ARG A 34 -11.51 12.75 24.10
CA ARG A 34 -12.77 12.02 24.12
C ARG A 34 -12.80 11.03 22.98
N ILE A 35 -13.12 9.80 23.31
CA ILE A 35 -13.27 8.70 22.37
C ILE A 35 -14.68 8.14 22.43
N ASP A 36 -15.11 7.50 21.35
CA ASP A 36 -16.33 6.71 21.32
C ASP A 36 -16.10 5.28 21.87
N ALA A 37 -17.13 4.44 21.77
CA ALA A 37 -17.08 3.04 22.23
C ALA A 37 -16.11 2.16 21.43
N ALA A 38 -15.73 2.57 20.21
CA ALA A 38 -14.75 1.87 19.38
C ALA A 38 -13.31 2.38 19.62
N GLY A 39 -13.13 3.37 20.49
CA GLY A 39 -11.84 3.99 20.74
C GLY A 39 -11.44 5.04 19.69
N ALA A 40 -12.34 5.41 18.78
CA ALA A 40 -12.11 6.47 17.80
C ALA A 40 -12.33 7.86 18.41
N LEU A 41 -11.67 8.88 17.87
CA LEU A 41 -11.95 10.27 18.27
C LEU A 41 -13.39 10.63 17.93
N VAL A 42 -14.07 11.26 18.88
CA VAL A 42 -15.39 11.84 18.64
C VAL A 42 -15.31 12.94 17.56
N GLU A 43 -16.36 13.06 16.75
CA GLU A 43 -16.40 14.00 15.62
C GLU A 43 -16.06 15.44 16.01
N GLU A 44 -16.46 15.88 17.21
CA GLU A 44 -16.20 17.26 17.63
C GLU A 44 -14.72 17.55 17.94
N GLN A 45 -13.89 16.52 18.10
CA GLN A 45 -12.44 16.67 18.30
C GLN A 45 -11.64 16.51 17.00
N LEU A 46 -12.21 15.97 15.93
CA LEU A 46 -11.52 15.79 14.65
C LEU A 46 -10.98 17.10 14.06
N PRO A 47 -11.71 18.24 14.07
CA PRO A 47 -11.17 19.51 13.56
C PRO A 47 -9.92 19.98 14.33
N ALA A 48 -9.89 19.79 15.66
CA ALA A 48 -8.74 20.16 16.48
C ALA A 48 -7.55 19.22 16.23
N ALA A 49 -7.80 17.92 16.04
CA ALA A 49 -6.77 16.96 15.66
C ALA A 49 -6.18 17.30 14.28
N ALA A 50 -7.02 17.63 13.29
CA ALA A 50 -6.59 18.07 11.97
C ALA A 50 -5.74 19.34 12.03
N GLU A 51 -6.13 20.35 12.83
CA GLU A 51 -5.35 21.56 13.07
C GLU A 51 -3.98 21.25 13.66
N VAL A 52 -3.92 20.35 14.65
CA VAL A 52 -2.67 19.89 15.25
C VAL A 52 -1.78 19.26 14.20
N LEU A 53 -2.32 18.50 13.25
CA LEU A 53 -1.57 17.88 12.16
C LEU A 53 -1.17 18.88 11.07
N GLY A 54 -1.84 20.02 10.98
CA GLY A 54 -1.67 21.01 9.92
C GLY A 54 -2.37 20.62 8.62
N LEU A 55 -3.42 19.81 8.72
CA LEU A 55 -4.23 19.36 7.59
C LEU A 55 -5.28 20.40 7.23
N THR A 56 -5.59 20.49 5.95
CA THR A 56 -6.56 21.44 5.39
C THR A 56 -7.30 20.80 4.23
N GLY A 57 -8.54 21.24 3.97
CA GLY A 57 -9.38 20.67 2.92
C GLY A 57 -10.47 19.78 3.51
N ASP A 58 -11.28 19.20 2.64
CA ASP A 58 -12.46 18.45 3.03
C ASP A 58 -12.10 17.08 3.66
N ASP A 59 -10.94 16.51 3.28
CA ASP A 59 -10.44 15.22 3.79
C ASP A 59 -9.71 15.33 5.14
N ALA A 60 -9.47 16.54 5.64
CA ALA A 60 -8.63 16.78 6.81
C ALA A 60 -9.12 16.05 8.07
N ALA A 61 -10.44 15.91 8.24
CA ALA A 61 -11.03 15.18 9.35
C ALA A 61 -10.87 13.66 9.21
N ALA A 62 -10.98 13.14 7.97
CA ALA A 62 -10.80 11.72 7.67
C ALA A 62 -9.33 11.30 7.88
N GLU A 63 -8.38 12.07 7.36
CA GLU A 63 -6.94 11.85 7.58
C GLU A 63 -6.55 11.96 9.07
N ALA A 64 -7.19 12.84 9.84
CA ALA A 64 -6.97 12.92 11.29
C ALA A 64 -7.53 11.70 12.03
N SER A 65 -8.69 11.19 11.60
CA SER A 65 -9.29 9.96 12.13
C SER A 65 -8.43 8.73 11.84
N GLU A 66 -7.90 8.63 10.61
CA GLU A 66 -6.97 7.58 10.19
C GLU A 66 -5.68 7.60 11.04
N ALA A 67 -5.05 8.77 11.18
CA ALA A 67 -3.85 8.92 12.00
C ALA A 67 -4.09 8.59 13.48
N TRP A 68 -5.31 8.84 13.98
CA TRP A 68 -5.69 8.46 15.34
C TRP A 68 -5.80 6.94 15.49
N ARG A 69 -6.51 6.26 14.59
CA ARG A 69 -6.62 4.80 14.58
C ARG A 69 -5.24 4.16 14.53
N ALA A 70 -4.39 4.58 13.61
CA ALA A 70 -3.01 4.12 13.53
C ALA A 70 -2.24 4.36 14.83
N ALA A 71 -2.46 5.47 15.55
CA ALA A 71 -1.82 5.71 16.85
C ALA A 71 -2.29 4.74 17.95
N VAL A 72 -3.57 4.35 17.94
CA VAL A 72 -4.12 3.36 18.86
C VAL A 72 -3.61 1.96 18.53
N ASP A 73 -3.68 1.55 17.27
CA ASP A 73 -3.30 0.19 16.82
C ASP A 73 -1.82 -0.11 16.99
N THR A 74 -0.98 0.92 16.87
CA THR A 74 0.47 0.82 17.13
C THR A 74 0.87 0.95 18.59
N GLY A 75 -0.08 1.19 19.50
CA GLY A 75 0.20 1.45 20.91
C GLY A 75 0.91 2.78 21.18
N LEU A 76 0.93 3.71 20.21
CA LEU A 76 1.42 5.07 20.46
C LEU A 76 0.49 5.82 21.42
N VAL A 77 -0.80 5.46 21.41
CA VAL A 77 -1.82 5.88 22.36
C VAL A 77 -2.33 4.65 23.10
N GLU A 78 -2.45 4.76 24.42
CA GLU A 78 -3.11 3.76 25.27
C GLU A 78 -4.45 4.33 25.74
N ILE A 79 -5.50 3.52 25.59
CA ILE A 79 -6.84 3.80 26.12
C ILE A 79 -6.99 2.94 27.37
N ALA A 80 -7.02 3.59 28.54
CA ALA A 80 -7.22 2.90 29.80
C ALA A 80 -8.71 2.74 30.09
N ASP A 81 -9.16 1.50 30.28
CA ASP A 81 -10.45 1.22 30.89
C ASP A 81 -10.43 1.76 32.33
N GLU A 82 -11.19 2.82 32.61
CA GLU A 82 -11.45 3.16 34.00
C GLU A 82 -12.31 2.04 34.59
N ALA A 83 -11.70 1.23 35.46
CA ALA A 83 -12.33 0.09 36.09
C ALA A 83 -13.64 0.49 36.81
N GLY A 84 -14.77 0.39 36.10
CA GLY A 84 -16.12 0.41 36.66
C GLY A 84 -16.90 1.73 36.63
N GLY A 85 -16.64 2.66 35.71
CA GLY A 85 -17.44 3.90 35.55
C GLY A 85 -18.02 4.06 34.14
N GLU A 86 -19.18 4.72 34.02
CA GLU A 86 -19.82 5.13 32.74
C GLU A 86 -19.04 6.25 32.01
N ASP A 87 -17.82 6.59 32.47
CA ASP A 87 -16.96 7.60 31.86
C ASP A 87 -16.06 6.96 30.78
N THR A 88 -15.90 7.68 29.68
CA THR A 88 -15.07 7.30 28.52
C THR A 88 -13.62 7.10 28.96
N GLY A 89 -12.99 5.99 28.53
CA GLY A 89 -11.67 5.54 29.00
C GLY A 89 -10.60 6.64 28.93
N ALA A 90 -9.73 6.68 29.94
CA ALA A 90 -8.69 7.70 30.04
C ALA A 90 -7.61 7.46 28.97
N VAL A 91 -7.40 8.45 28.11
CA VAL A 91 -6.40 8.39 27.04
C VAL A 91 -5.03 8.88 27.55
N ALA A 92 -3.98 8.12 27.27
CA ALA A 92 -2.60 8.48 27.57
C ALA A 92 -1.64 8.14 26.42
N ALA A 93 -0.47 8.78 26.42
CA ALA A 93 0.62 8.39 25.53
C ALA A 93 1.13 7.00 25.89
N GLY A 94 1.14 6.09 24.91
CA GLY A 94 1.58 4.72 25.09
C GLY A 94 3.10 4.56 25.12
N ARG A 95 3.55 3.36 25.48
CA ARG A 95 4.98 3.06 25.63
C ARG A 95 5.74 3.19 24.31
N GLU A 96 5.11 2.83 23.20
CA GLU A 96 5.69 2.70 21.87
C GLU A 96 6.13 4.08 21.33
N LEU A 97 5.48 5.17 21.78
CA LEU A 97 5.89 6.54 21.45
C LEU A 97 7.32 6.87 21.90
N ARG A 98 7.80 6.26 23.00
CA ARG A 98 9.18 6.44 23.46
C ARG A 98 10.18 5.70 22.58
N LEU A 99 9.78 4.60 21.95
CA LEU A 99 10.64 3.84 21.03
C LEU A 99 10.95 4.66 19.78
N LEU A 100 10.00 5.47 19.28
CA LEU A 100 10.20 6.34 18.12
C LEU A 100 11.29 7.41 18.31
N THR A 101 11.62 7.78 19.54
CA THR A 101 12.58 8.87 19.84
C THR A 101 13.82 8.43 20.60
N GLY A 102 13.75 7.31 21.33
CA GLY A 102 14.85 6.80 22.14
C GLY A 102 15.16 5.31 21.94
N GLY A 103 14.46 4.62 21.03
CA GLY A 103 14.69 3.23 20.68
C GLY A 103 15.83 3.05 19.67
N SER A 104 16.12 1.78 19.39
CA SER A 104 16.99 1.37 18.27
C SER A 104 16.24 1.49 16.93
N PRO A 105 16.95 1.51 15.79
CA PRO A 105 16.31 1.44 14.47
C PRO A 105 15.34 0.25 14.32
N HIS A 106 15.67 -0.89 14.91
CA HIS A 106 14.81 -2.06 14.93
C HIS A 106 13.49 -1.80 15.66
N ASP A 107 13.53 -1.15 16.83
CA ASP A 107 12.32 -0.83 17.60
C ASP A 107 11.36 0.08 16.80
N VAL A 108 11.91 1.04 16.04
CA VAL A 108 11.13 1.90 15.14
C VAL A 108 10.47 1.08 14.03
N LEU A 109 11.22 0.15 13.43
CA LEU A 109 10.69 -0.74 12.38
C LEU A 109 9.62 -1.69 12.91
N THR A 110 9.72 -2.15 14.15
CA THR A 110 8.66 -2.95 14.79
C THR A 110 7.37 -2.14 14.92
N VAL A 111 7.44 -0.89 15.38
CA VAL A 111 6.25 -0.02 15.47
C VAL A 111 5.67 0.27 14.07
N TRP A 112 6.53 0.51 13.08
CA TRP A 112 6.09 0.71 11.70
C TRP A 112 5.44 -0.55 11.09
N LEU A 113 5.95 -1.76 11.38
CA LEU A 113 5.32 -3.00 10.93
C LEU A 113 3.91 -3.15 11.50
N SER A 114 3.68 -2.76 12.77
CA SER A 114 2.32 -2.74 13.33
C SER A 114 1.41 -1.73 12.64
N ALA A 115 1.93 -0.56 12.24
CA ALA A 115 1.15 0.40 11.43
C ALA A 115 0.83 -0.16 10.04
N LEU A 116 1.79 -0.86 9.43
CA LEU A 116 1.59 -1.53 8.14
C LEU A 116 0.50 -2.60 8.25
N ASP A 117 0.52 -3.43 9.29
CA ASP A 117 -0.49 -4.48 9.48
C ASP A 117 -1.90 -3.87 9.65
N ALA A 118 -2.02 -2.77 10.39
CA ALA A 118 -3.29 -2.03 10.51
C ALA A 118 -3.74 -1.45 9.16
N ALA A 119 -2.83 -0.83 8.39
CA ALA A 119 -3.15 -0.28 7.08
C ALA A 119 -3.55 -1.36 6.05
N LEU A 120 -2.94 -2.55 6.11
CA LEU A 120 -3.32 -3.69 5.26
C LEU A 120 -4.69 -4.25 5.63
N ALA A 121 -5.01 -4.28 6.93
CA ALA A 121 -6.34 -4.67 7.39
C ALA A 121 -7.41 -3.68 6.89
N ASP A 122 -7.14 -2.37 7.00
CA ASP A 122 -8.03 -1.32 6.48
C ASP A 122 -8.18 -1.40 4.96
N ALA A 123 -7.10 -1.63 4.21
CA ALA A 123 -7.14 -1.80 2.76
C ALA A 123 -7.90 -3.07 2.30
N SER A 124 -8.13 -4.04 3.19
CA SER A 124 -8.91 -5.25 2.88
C SER A 124 -10.42 -5.05 3.10
N VAL A 125 -10.85 -3.87 3.56
CA VAL A 125 -12.26 -3.52 3.74
C VAL A 125 -12.80 -2.90 2.44
N PRO A 126 -14.02 -3.27 1.99
CA PRO A 126 -14.63 -2.70 0.79
C PRO A 126 -14.91 -1.19 0.96
N ASP A 127 -15.08 -0.51 -0.17
CA ASP A 127 -15.38 0.92 -0.23
C ASP A 127 -16.75 1.28 0.41
N LEU A 128 -16.95 2.59 0.61
CA LEU A 128 -18.14 3.12 1.25
C LEU A 128 -19.40 2.92 0.41
N ASP A 129 -19.29 2.94 -0.93
CA ASP A 129 -20.44 2.78 -1.83
C ASP A 129 -21.01 1.36 -1.74
N GLY A 130 -20.14 0.33 -1.71
CA GLY A 130 -20.55 -1.04 -1.42
C GLY A 130 -21.14 -1.21 -0.02
N LEU A 131 -20.66 -0.43 0.97
CA LEU A 131 -21.20 -0.43 2.33
C LEU A 131 -22.58 0.23 2.43
N ILE A 132 -22.81 1.32 1.70
CA ILE A 132 -24.07 2.09 1.69
C ILE A 132 -25.21 1.26 1.12
N ASP A 133 -24.95 0.47 0.07
CA ASP A 133 -25.94 -0.45 -0.50
C ASP A 133 -26.32 -1.59 0.45
N ALA A 134 -25.46 -1.91 1.42
CA ALA A 134 -25.66 -2.94 2.44
C ALA A 134 -26.14 -2.39 3.81
N MET A 135 -26.28 -1.07 3.95
CA MET A 135 -26.83 -0.45 5.14
C MET A 135 -28.35 -0.61 5.16
N ASP A 136 -28.88 -1.14 6.26
CA ASP A 136 -30.33 -1.16 6.47
C ASP A 136 -30.88 0.23 6.87
N GLU A 137 -32.22 0.35 6.92
CA GLU A 137 -32.90 1.60 7.34
C GLU A 137 -32.53 2.05 8.78
N GLY A 138 -31.85 1.20 9.55
CA GLY A 138 -31.39 1.47 10.92
C GLY A 138 -29.93 1.93 11.03
N GLY A 139 -29.18 1.96 9.92
CA GLY A 139 -27.77 2.31 9.90
C GLY A 139 -26.83 1.18 10.36
N THR A 140 -27.32 -0.06 10.44
CA THR A 140 -26.47 -1.23 10.65
C THR A 140 -26.09 -1.85 9.31
N VAL A 141 -24.79 -2.08 9.12
CA VAL A 141 -24.25 -2.73 7.91
C VAL A 141 -24.48 -4.23 8.04
N ASP A 142 -25.28 -4.81 7.13
CA ASP A 142 -25.43 -6.27 7.05
C ASP A 142 -24.30 -6.85 6.19
N PHE A 143 -23.16 -7.14 6.82
CA PHE A 143 -22.03 -7.79 6.16
C PHE A 143 -22.35 -9.16 5.54
N GLY A 144 -23.46 -9.82 5.93
CA GLY A 144 -23.89 -11.07 5.32
C GLY A 144 -24.66 -10.87 4.00
N SER A 145 -25.12 -9.64 3.74
CA SER A 145 -25.75 -9.26 2.46
C SER A 145 -24.72 -8.83 1.41
N LEU A 146 -23.57 -8.33 1.85
CA LEU A 146 -22.39 -8.16 1.02
C LEU A 146 -21.88 -9.57 0.64
N GLU A 147 -21.67 -9.84 -0.64
CA GLU A 147 -20.91 -11.03 -1.10
C GLU A 147 -19.40 -10.90 -0.78
N TRP A 148 -19.05 -10.17 0.28
CA TRP A 148 -17.70 -9.88 0.70
C TRP A 148 -17.17 -10.96 1.63
N ASP A 149 -16.02 -11.52 1.26
CA ASP A 149 -15.24 -12.43 2.10
C ASP A 149 -13.95 -11.72 2.54
N PRO A 150 -13.85 -11.29 3.82
CA PRO A 150 -12.68 -10.60 4.34
C PRO A 150 -11.38 -11.41 4.19
N GLN A 151 -11.48 -12.73 4.31
CA GLN A 151 -10.32 -13.61 4.19
C GLN A 151 -9.85 -13.68 2.74
N ALA A 152 -10.78 -13.80 1.79
CA ALA A 152 -10.45 -13.81 0.37
C ALA A 152 -9.85 -12.47 -0.08
N GLU A 153 -10.33 -11.34 0.47
CA GLU A 153 -9.80 -10.02 0.16
C GLU A 153 -8.37 -9.84 0.68
N ALA A 154 -8.11 -10.25 1.92
CA ALA A 154 -6.76 -10.24 2.48
C ALA A 154 -5.81 -11.14 1.68
N GLU A 155 -6.25 -12.35 1.30
CA GLU A 155 -5.46 -13.28 0.48
C GLU A 155 -5.16 -12.74 -0.91
N PHE A 156 -6.13 -12.04 -1.54
CA PHE A 156 -5.91 -11.37 -2.81
C PHE A 156 -4.82 -10.29 -2.70
N LEU A 157 -4.94 -9.40 -1.70
CA LEU A 157 -3.97 -8.32 -1.50
C LEU A 157 -2.58 -8.85 -1.14
N ASP A 158 -2.49 -9.84 -0.24
CA ASP A 158 -1.22 -10.50 0.09
C ASP A 158 -0.59 -11.17 -1.15
N GLY A 159 -1.40 -11.77 -2.02
CA GLY A 159 -0.97 -12.34 -3.29
C GLY A 159 -0.40 -11.27 -4.24
N VAL A 160 -1.09 -10.14 -4.38
CA VAL A 160 -0.64 -9.00 -5.18
C VAL A 160 0.69 -8.44 -4.66
N LEU A 161 0.81 -8.23 -3.35
CA LEU A 161 2.02 -7.68 -2.73
C LEU A 161 3.20 -8.65 -2.83
N THR A 162 2.95 -9.95 -2.71
CA THR A 162 3.95 -10.99 -2.94
C THR A 162 4.43 -10.98 -4.39
N ASN A 163 3.51 -10.90 -5.35
CA ASN A 163 3.87 -10.80 -6.76
C ASN A 163 4.67 -9.52 -7.06
N LEU A 164 4.26 -8.38 -6.49
CA LEU A 164 4.98 -7.12 -6.63
C LEU A 164 6.40 -7.20 -6.02
N TYR A 165 6.57 -7.89 -4.88
CA TYR A 165 7.88 -8.18 -4.31
C TYR A 165 8.74 -9.01 -5.27
N LEU A 166 8.20 -10.09 -5.83
CA LEU A 166 8.91 -10.95 -6.79
C LEU A 166 9.29 -10.19 -8.06
N LEU A 167 8.38 -9.37 -8.60
CA LEU A 167 8.64 -8.49 -9.73
C LEU A 167 9.70 -7.41 -9.41
N THR A 168 9.88 -7.06 -8.14
CA THR A 168 10.89 -6.06 -7.71
C THR A 168 12.27 -6.69 -7.49
N VAL A 169 12.34 -7.93 -7.00
CA VAL A 169 13.62 -8.64 -6.75
C VAL A 169 14.11 -9.46 -7.93
N GLY A 170 13.22 -9.83 -8.85
CA GLY A 170 13.49 -10.67 -10.02
C GLY A 170 14.46 -10.06 -11.03
N GLU A 171 15.06 -10.91 -11.87
CA GLU A 171 16.05 -10.47 -12.87
C GLU A 171 15.43 -9.74 -14.05
N ASP A 172 14.21 -10.14 -14.42
CA ASP A 172 13.38 -9.50 -15.44
C ASP A 172 12.50 -8.39 -14.87
N ALA A 173 12.82 -7.91 -13.66
CA ALA A 173 12.11 -6.80 -13.03
C ALA A 173 12.06 -5.61 -14.00
N PRO A 174 10.87 -5.09 -14.36
CA PRO A 174 10.82 -3.79 -15.01
C PRO A 174 11.49 -2.83 -14.03
N GLY A 175 12.58 -2.17 -14.43
CA GLY A 175 13.35 -1.28 -13.54
C GLY A 175 12.60 0.00 -13.12
N GLY A 176 11.28 0.00 -13.20
CA GLY A 176 10.36 1.10 -12.94
C GLY A 176 8.98 0.59 -12.47
N PRO A 177 8.04 1.51 -12.25
CA PRO A 177 6.72 1.17 -11.73
C PRO A 177 5.94 0.20 -12.64
N VAL A 178 5.11 -0.64 -12.04
CA VAL A 178 4.26 -1.64 -12.69
C VAL A 178 2.87 -1.02 -12.93
N PRO A 179 2.30 -1.12 -14.15
CA PRO A 179 0.93 -0.71 -14.41
C PRO A 179 -0.09 -1.56 -13.64
N LEU A 180 -1.14 -0.93 -13.08
CA LEU A 180 -2.20 -1.67 -12.39
C LEU A 180 -2.90 -2.70 -13.28
N PRO A 181 -3.24 -2.43 -14.56
CA PRO A 181 -3.83 -3.46 -15.43
C PRO A 181 -2.97 -4.70 -15.58
N ALA A 182 -1.64 -4.52 -15.68
CA ALA A 182 -0.71 -5.63 -15.80
C ALA A 182 -0.62 -6.43 -14.50
N LEU A 183 -0.63 -5.75 -13.35
CA LEU A 183 -0.62 -6.37 -12.04
C LEU A 183 -1.93 -7.16 -11.79
N ALA A 184 -3.09 -6.58 -12.07
CA ALA A 184 -4.38 -7.24 -11.98
C ALA A 184 -4.46 -8.46 -12.91
N ALA A 185 -4.05 -8.31 -14.18
CA ALA A 185 -4.02 -9.41 -15.14
C ALA A 185 -3.12 -10.57 -14.67
N SER A 186 -1.99 -10.29 -14.03
CA SER A 186 -1.10 -11.34 -13.53
C SER A 186 -1.70 -12.21 -12.42
N MET A 187 -2.71 -11.71 -11.71
CA MET A 187 -3.42 -12.45 -10.67
C MET A 187 -4.62 -13.24 -11.20
N ILE A 188 -5.27 -12.73 -12.25
CA ILE A 188 -6.56 -13.23 -12.75
C ILE A 188 -6.39 -14.11 -13.99
N VAL A 189 -5.51 -13.72 -14.92
CA VAL A 189 -5.38 -14.40 -16.21
C VAL A 189 -4.53 -15.66 -16.04
N PRO A 190 -5.07 -16.86 -16.34
CA PRO A 190 -4.30 -18.09 -16.27
C PRO A 190 -3.13 -18.08 -17.25
N SER A 191 -1.96 -18.54 -16.81
CA SER A 191 -0.73 -18.46 -17.61
C SER A 191 -0.74 -19.33 -18.89
N ASP A 192 -1.64 -20.30 -18.99
CA ASP A 192 -1.82 -21.20 -20.14
C ASP A 192 -2.99 -20.80 -21.07
N MET A 193 -3.66 -19.69 -20.76
CA MET A 193 -4.74 -19.16 -21.58
C MET A 193 -4.17 -18.44 -22.82
N GLY A 194 -4.88 -18.55 -23.95
CA GLY A 194 -4.60 -17.81 -25.17
C GLY A 194 -5.05 -16.35 -25.06
N GLU A 195 -6.13 -16.00 -25.76
CA GLU A 195 -6.74 -14.67 -25.64
C GLU A 195 -7.71 -14.63 -24.44
N PRO A 196 -7.60 -13.63 -23.54
CA PRO A 196 -8.57 -13.44 -22.45
C PRO A 196 -9.99 -13.24 -22.98
N THR A 197 -10.97 -13.87 -22.34
CA THR A 197 -12.39 -13.65 -22.66
C THR A 197 -12.85 -12.29 -22.13
N ASN A 198 -13.96 -11.75 -22.66
CA ASN A 198 -14.55 -10.50 -22.18
C ASN A 198 -14.81 -10.53 -20.66
N ASP A 199 -15.31 -11.66 -20.13
CA ASP A 199 -15.56 -11.82 -18.70
C ASP A 199 -14.27 -11.69 -17.87
N ILE A 200 -13.13 -12.17 -18.38
CA ILE A 200 -11.84 -12.03 -17.72
C ILE A 200 -11.33 -10.59 -17.81
N LEU A 201 -11.53 -9.93 -18.95
CA LEU A 201 -11.16 -8.53 -19.10
C LEU A 201 -11.95 -7.64 -18.13
N GLN A 202 -13.23 -7.92 -17.93
CA GLN A 202 -14.05 -7.23 -16.92
C GLN A 202 -13.50 -7.45 -15.51
N GLN A 203 -13.21 -8.70 -15.12
CA GLN A 203 -12.61 -8.99 -13.81
C GLN A 203 -11.26 -8.28 -13.60
N VAL A 204 -10.44 -8.16 -14.66
CA VAL A 204 -9.18 -7.42 -14.60
C VAL A 204 -9.42 -5.92 -14.37
N SER A 205 -10.42 -5.33 -15.02
CA SER A 205 -10.80 -3.93 -14.78
C SER A 205 -11.33 -3.70 -13.36
N ASP A 206 -12.18 -4.59 -12.86
CA ASP A 206 -12.71 -4.51 -11.49
C ASP A 206 -11.59 -4.61 -10.45
N ALA A 207 -10.68 -5.56 -10.64
CA ALA A 207 -9.52 -5.72 -9.77
C ALA A 207 -8.54 -4.54 -9.88
N MET A 208 -8.41 -3.91 -11.05
CA MET A 208 -7.59 -2.72 -11.23
C MET A 208 -8.15 -1.54 -10.41
N MET A 209 -9.45 -1.28 -10.48
CA MET A 209 -10.10 -0.21 -9.69
C MET A 209 -9.98 -0.48 -8.20
N ARG A 210 -10.23 -1.72 -7.77
CA ARG A 210 -10.02 -2.12 -6.38
C ARG A 210 -8.58 -1.89 -5.91
N LEU A 211 -7.59 -2.21 -6.75
CA LEU A 211 -6.18 -1.95 -6.44
C LEU A 211 -5.87 -0.45 -6.37
N ASP A 212 -6.57 0.40 -7.13
CA ASP A 212 -6.42 1.85 -7.06
C ASP A 212 -6.68 2.36 -5.65
N ASP A 213 -7.83 1.97 -5.10
CA ASP A 213 -8.27 2.37 -3.77
C ASP A 213 -7.36 1.79 -2.67
N GLN A 214 -7.00 0.51 -2.79
CA GLN A 214 -6.09 -0.15 -1.85
C GLN A 214 -4.73 0.53 -1.80
N PHE A 215 -4.13 0.85 -2.94
CA PHE A 215 -2.82 1.51 -2.95
C PHE A 215 -2.88 2.97 -2.50
N ARG A 216 -4.00 3.66 -2.68
CA ARG A 216 -4.24 4.98 -2.09
C ARG A 216 -4.20 4.94 -0.56
N LEU A 217 -4.72 3.88 0.06
CA LEU A 217 -4.66 3.65 1.51
C LEU A 217 -3.27 3.19 2.00
N LEU A 218 -2.50 2.51 1.15
CA LEU A 218 -1.18 1.97 1.51
C LEU A 218 0.00 2.93 1.23
N GLU A 219 -0.21 3.98 0.43
CA GLU A 219 0.79 5.01 0.18
C GLU A 219 1.20 5.78 1.46
N PRO A 220 0.27 6.24 2.33
CA PRO A 220 0.61 7.01 3.54
C PRO A 220 1.47 6.26 4.56
N VAL A 221 1.37 4.92 4.61
CA VAL A 221 2.25 4.08 5.46
C VAL A 221 3.61 3.82 4.82
N GLY A 222 3.82 4.27 3.57
CA GLY A 222 5.08 4.18 2.84
C GLY A 222 5.38 2.81 2.26
N LEU A 223 4.36 1.95 2.12
CA LEU A 223 4.52 0.62 1.50
C LEU A 223 4.85 0.76 0.01
N VAL A 224 4.11 1.62 -0.68
CA VAL A 224 4.19 1.81 -2.13
C VAL A 224 4.46 3.27 -2.48
N GLU A 225 5.15 3.47 -3.60
CA GLU A 225 5.04 4.70 -4.37
C GLU A 225 4.04 4.46 -5.48
N TYR A 226 3.04 5.32 -5.53
CA TYR A 226 1.81 5.08 -6.26
C TYR A 226 1.40 6.30 -7.06
N ARG A 227 0.93 6.05 -8.29
CA ARG A 227 0.22 7.03 -9.12
C ARG A 227 -1.19 6.49 -9.34
N PRO A 228 -2.24 7.23 -8.94
CA PRO A 228 -3.63 6.86 -9.20
C PRO A 228 -3.98 6.78 -10.69
N VAL A 229 -5.04 6.04 -10.98
CA VAL A 229 -5.78 6.06 -12.24
C VAL A 229 -6.29 7.47 -12.48
N ASP A 230 -6.19 7.92 -13.72
CA ASP A 230 -6.73 9.20 -14.16
C ASP A 230 -8.24 9.09 -14.32
N GLU A 231 -9.00 9.68 -13.40
CA GLU A 231 -10.47 9.65 -13.36
C GLU A 231 -11.11 10.15 -14.67
N ALA A 232 -10.44 11.04 -15.42
CA ALA A 232 -10.92 11.49 -16.73
C ALA A 232 -10.98 10.37 -17.80
N LEU A 233 -10.32 9.22 -17.58
CA LEU A 233 -10.48 8.02 -18.41
C LEU A 233 -11.80 7.28 -18.13
N LEU A 234 -12.28 7.33 -16.89
CA LEU A 234 -13.50 6.64 -16.47
C LEU A 234 -14.72 7.39 -17.01
N ASP A 235 -14.74 8.72 -16.87
CA ASP A 235 -15.82 9.57 -17.38
C ASP A 235 -15.99 9.51 -18.91
N GLY A 236 -14.88 9.37 -19.65
CA GLY A 236 -14.90 9.34 -21.12
C GLY A 236 -15.37 8.00 -21.73
N ALA A 237 -15.38 6.92 -20.94
CA ALA A 237 -15.87 5.61 -21.39
C ALA A 237 -17.41 5.57 -21.40
N GLU A 238 -18.04 6.21 -20.41
CA GLU A 238 -19.50 6.33 -20.32
C GLU A 238 -20.08 7.15 -21.50
N ASP A 239 -19.40 8.23 -21.91
CA ASP A 239 -19.79 9.06 -23.06
C ASP A 239 -19.61 8.35 -24.42
N ALA A 240 -18.73 7.34 -24.51
CA ALA A 240 -18.46 6.60 -25.74
C ALA A 240 -19.51 5.52 -26.01
N GLU A 241 -20.08 4.91 -24.98
CA GLU A 241 -21.17 3.92 -25.10
C GLU A 241 -22.48 4.57 -25.58
N ASP A 242 -22.71 5.84 -25.24
CA ASP A 242 -23.86 6.63 -25.75
C ASP A 242 -23.69 7.09 -27.21
N ALA A 243 -22.47 7.09 -27.74
CA ALA A 243 -22.18 7.52 -29.12
C ALA A 243 -22.35 6.39 -30.16
N GLU A 244 -22.21 5.13 -29.78
CA GLU A 244 -22.40 3.98 -30.71
C GLU A 244 -23.88 3.62 -30.97
N GLY A 245 -24.83 4.31 -30.31
CA GLY A 245 -26.27 4.15 -30.52
C GLY A 245 -26.88 5.03 -31.62
N ALA A 246 -26.11 5.94 -32.23
CA ALA A 246 -26.63 6.99 -33.11
C ALA A 246 -26.29 6.81 -34.61
N ASP A 247 -26.29 5.59 -35.14
CA ASP A 247 -26.25 5.36 -36.60
C ASP A 247 -27.65 5.12 -37.17
N GLY A 248 -28.35 6.23 -37.43
CA GLY A 248 -29.74 6.27 -37.88
C GLY A 248 -30.08 7.47 -38.78
N ALA A 249 -29.30 7.66 -39.85
CA ALA A 249 -29.66 8.34 -41.10
C ALA A 249 -30.25 9.77 -41.05
N GLY A 250 -29.47 10.77 -41.49
CA GLY A 250 -30.01 12.11 -41.80
C GLY A 250 -29.04 13.16 -42.39
N GLY A 251 -28.66 13.01 -43.65
CA GLY A 251 -28.55 14.10 -44.66
C GLY A 251 -27.79 15.42 -44.39
N THR A 252 -26.62 15.53 -45.04
CA THR A 252 -26.12 16.64 -45.90
C THR A 252 -25.82 18.05 -45.35
N ASP A 253 -24.56 18.44 -45.63
CA ASP A 253 -24.06 19.70 -46.18
C ASP A 253 -23.70 20.91 -45.28
N ALA A 254 -22.37 21.10 -45.20
CA ALA A 254 -21.62 22.31 -45.55
C ALA A 254 -21.22 23.35 -44.47
N ALA A 255 -19.90 23.39 -44.31
CA ALA A 255 -19.02 24.57 -44.25
C ALA A 255 -18.94 25.42 -42.96
N GLY A 256 -17.76 25.38 -42.34
CA GLY A 256 -17.10 26.58 -41.82
C GLY A 256 -16.61 26.48 -40.38
N GLY A 257 -15.28 26.50 -40.18
CA GLY A 257 -14.68 26.79 -38.89
C GLY A 257 -13.38 26.04 -38.64
N ALA A 258 -12.28 26.55 -39.20
CA ALA A 258 -10.94 26.20 -38.74
C ALA A 258 -10.76 26.78 -37.32
N GLY A 259 -11.03 25.94 -36.32
CA GLY A 259 -10.60 26.09 -34.94
C GLY A 259 -9.50 25.08 -34.69
N ASP A 260 -8.27 25.58 -34.68
CA ASP A 260 -7.05 24.90 -34.31
C ASP A 260 -7.06 24.61 -32.80
N GLU A 261 -7.81 23.58 -32.38
CA GLU A 261 -7.66 22.96 -31.07
C GLU A 261 -7.03 21.59 -31.28
N ALA A 262 -5.69 21.60 -31.15
CA ALA A 262 -4.78 20.48 -30.93
C ALA A 262 -5.45 19.10 -30.82
N SER A 263 -5.78 18.51 -31.96
CA SER A 263 -5.86 17.05 -32.07
C SER A 263 -4.42 16.54 -32.03
N ALA A 264 -3.85 16.44 -30.82
CA ALA A 264 -2.70 15.57 -30.63
C ALA A 264 -3.12 14.18 -31.13
N PRO A 265 -2.32 13.50 -31.95
CA PRO A 265 -2.59 12.11 -32.28
C PRO A 265 -2.68 11.36 -30.94
N VAL A 266 -3.83 10.75 -30.67
CA VAL A 266 -4.00 9.83 -29.55
C VAL A 266 -3.03 8.70 -29.81
N ASP A 267 -1.89 8.76 -29.13
CA ASP A 267 -0.88 7.71 -29.15
C ASP A 267 -1.48 6.48 -28.44
N GLU A 268 -1.04 5.30 -28.86
CA GLU A 268 -1.44 4.01 -28.27
C GLU A 268 -1.47 4.14 -26.74
N THR A 269 -2.69 4.02 -26.18
CA THR A 269 -3.11 4.21 -24.79
C THR A 269 -1.96 4.46 -23.80
N ASP A 270 -1.79 5.69 -23.31
CA ASP A 270 -0.79 6.01 -22.28
C ASP A 270 -1.07 5.20 -21.01
N VAL A 271 -0.43 4.03 -20.92
CA VAL A 271 -0.61 3.03 -19.86
C VAL A 271 -0.39 3.65 -18.47
N SER A 272 0.38 4.74 -18.38
CA SER A 272 0.62 5.43 -17.12
C SER A 272 -0.58 6.18 -16.55
N ARG A 273 -1.64 6.37 -17.35
CA ARG A 273 -2.94 6.90 -16.92
C ARG A 273 -3.83 5.86 -16.24
N TYR A 274 -3.54 4.57 -16.39
CA TYR A 274 -4.25 3.48 -15.70
C TYR A 274 -3.62 3.13 -14.34
N GLY A 275 -2.92 4.08 -13.73
CA GLY A 275 -2.26 3.89 -12.46
C GLY A 275 -0.97 3.08 -12.53
N MET A 276 -0.02 3.44 -11.67
CA MET A 276 1.32 2.84 -11.63
C MET A 276 1.75 2.63 -10.18
N VAL A 277 2.32 1.48 -9.86
CA VAL A 277 2.74 1.14 -8.49
C VAL A 277 4.15 0.57 -8.45
N ARG A 278 4.90 0.90 -7.40
CA ARG A 278 6.15 0.20 -7.04
C ARG A 278 6.32 0.11 -5.54
N LEU A 279 6.97 -0.94 -5.06
CA LEU A 279 7.38 -1.00 -3.66
C LEU A 279 8.46 0.07 -3.39
N THR A 280 8.35 0.73 -2.24
CA THR A 280 9.46 1.51 -1.69
C THR A 280 10.50 0.58 -1.08
N PRO A 281 11.73 1.05 -0.76
CA PRO A 281 12.68 0.24 0.02
C PRO A 281 12.11 -0.23 1.37
N LEU A 282 11.29 0.62 2.00
CA LEU A 282 10.60 0.31 3.25
C LEU A 282 9.48 -0.73 3.05
N GLY A 283 8.70 -0.60 1.97
CA GLY A 283 7.70 -1.58 1.60
C GLY A 283 8.30 -2.95 1.27
N LEU A 284 9.42 -2.99 0.55
CA LEU A 284 10.17 -4.22 0.29
C LEU A 284 10.60 -4.90 1.61
N TYR A 285 11.05 -4.13 2.59
CA TYR A 285 11.35 -4.64 3.93
C TYR A 285 10.09 -5.19 4.63
N GLY A 286 8.97 -4.46 4.58
CA GLY A 286 7.71 -4.86 5.20
C GLY A 286 7.15 -6.16 4.63
N ILE A 287 7.02 -6.26 3.31
CA ILE A 287 6.54 -7.47 2.64
C ILE A 287 7.48 -8.65 2.91
N ARG A 288 8.80 -8.42 2.87
CA ARG A 288 9.78 -9.45 3.22
C ARG A 288 9.64 -9.95 4.65
N ALA A 289 9.46 -9.05 5.62
CA ALA A 289 9.27 -9.42 7.02
C ALA A 289 8.03 -10.31 7.19
N ARG A 290 6.92 -9.97 6.53
CA ARG A 290 5.68 -10.75 6.51
C ARG A 290 5.86 -12.13 5.87
N LEU A 291 6.51 -12.20 4.70
CA LEU A 291 6.80 -13.47 4.04
C LEU A 291 7.63 -14.40 4.94
N LEU A 292 8.64 -13.87 5.62
CA LEU A 292 9.47 -14.64 6.52
C LEU A 292 8.71 -15.10 7.78
N ASP A 293 7.83 -14.26 8.34
CA ASP A 293 6.98 -14.63 9.48
C ASP A 293 5.98 -15.74 9.11
N ALA A 294 5.46 -15.70 7.87
CA ALA A 294 4.64 -16.76 7.29
C ALA A 294 5.44 -18.04 6.91
N GLY A 295 6.77 -18.02 7.06
CA GLY A 295 7.65 -19.15 6.76
C GLY A 295 7.98 -19.35 5.28
N HIS A 296 7.73 -18.34 4.45
CA HIS A 296 8.14 -18.31 3.05
C HIS A 296 9.59 -17.84 2.90
N GLU A 297 10.28 -18.34 1.87
CA GLU A 297 11.58 -17.82 1.49
C GLU A 297 11.41 -16.46 0.79
N ALA A 298 12.12 -15.43 1.26
CA ALA A 298 12.10 -14.09 0.67
C ALA A 298 13.54 -13.62 0.40
N PRO A 299 14.15 -14.09 -0.71
CA PRO A 299 15.55 -13.83 -1.03
C PRO A 299 15.83 -12.35 -1.23
N ALA A 300 16.86 -11.81 -0.57
CA ALA A 300 17.28 -10.43 -0.78
C ALA A 300 18.80 -10.30 -0.86
N VAL A 301 19.26 -9.35 -1.70
CA VAL A 301 20.68 -9.05 -1.82
C VAL A 301 21.14 -8.31 -0.55
N GLY A 302 22.02 -8.94 0.22
CA GLY A 302 22.62 -8.51 1.47
C GLY A 302 22.59 -9.58 2.57
N ASP A 303 21.75 -10.62 2.44
CA ASP A 303 21.49 -11.61 3.50
C ASP A 303 22.68 -12.52 3.82
N LEU A 304 23.50 -12.83 2.81
CA LEU A 304 24.62 -13.76 2.89
C LEU A 304 25.94 -13.04 3.14
N ALA A 305 25.96 -11.72 3.02
CA ALA A 305 27.17 -10.92 3.10
C ALA A 305 27.98 -11.12 4.41
N ASP A 306 27.31 -11.38 5.52
CA ASP A 306 27.94 -11.63 6.83
C ASP A 306 28.07 -13.13 7.17
N LYS A 307 27.68 -14.04 6.26
CA LYS A 307 27.71 -15.50 6.44
C LYS A 307 28.99 -16.13 5.89
N GLY A 308 29.24 -17.42 6.17
CA GLY A 308 30.38 -18.15 5.63
C GLY A 308 30.29 -18.39 4.12
N ALA A 309 31.41 -18.75 3.47
CA ALA A 309 31.47 -19.02 2.04
C ALA A 309 30.56 -20.20 1.62
N ASP A 310 30.41 -21.20 2.48
CA ASP A 310 29.48 -22.33 2.29
C ASP A 310 28.03 -21.85 2.15
N ALA A 311 27.56 -21.04 3.11
CA ALA A 311 26.23 -20.45 3.09
C ALA A 311 26.04 -19.47 1.93
N LEU A 312 27.09 -18.73 1.53
CA LEU A 312 27.06 -17.86 0.36
C LEU A 312 26.84 -18.67 -0.92
N LEU A 313 27.63 -19.74 -1.14
CA LEU A 313 27.56 -20.55 -2.36
C LEU A 313 26.24 -21.33 -2.45
N ASP A 314 25.77 -21.89 -1.33
CA ASP A 314 24.47 -22.58 -1.29
C ASP A 314 23.31 -21.60 -1.49
N GLY A 315 23.35 -20.43 -0.85
CA GLY A 315 22.27 -19.44 -0.92
C GLY A 315 22.20 -18.69 -2.26
N THR A 316 23.33 -18.36 -2.87
CA THR A 316 23.36 -17.68 -4.18
C THR A 316 22.94 -18.58 -5.35
N ALA A 317 22.87 -19.91 -5.15
CA ALA A 317 22.37 -20.83 -6.17
C ALA A 317 20.89 -20.60 -6.53
N ALA A 318 20.11 -20.06 -5.59
CA ALA A 318 18.71 -19.68 -5.81
C ALA A 318 18.55 -18.25 -6.33
N PHE A 319 19.64 -17.47 -6.36
CA PHE A 319 19.58 -16.08 -6.81
C PHE A 319 19.69 -16.00 -8.33
N PRO A 320 19.01 -15.03 -8.94
CA PRO A 320 19.32 -14.66 -10.31
C PRO A 320 20.81 -14.21 -10.44
N PRO A 321 21.53 -14.55 -11.53
CA PRO A 321 22.91 -14.16 -11.81
C PRO A 321 23.33 -12.74 -11.35
N ALA A 322 22.54 -11.70 -11.65
CA ALA A 322 22.84 -10.32 -11.26
C ALA A 322 22.80 -10.12 -9.74
N ALA A 323 21.84 -10.75 -9.07
CA ALA A 323 21.71 -10.74 -7.61
C ALA A 323 22.84 -11.56 -6.96
N ALA A 324 23.18 -12.73 -7.52
CA ALA A 324 24.29 -13.56 -7.04
C ALA A 324 25.64 -12.83 -7.13
N HIS A 325 25.88 -12.10 -8.23
CA HIS A 325 27.08 -11.26 -8.36
C HIS A 325 27.10 -10.13 -7.33
N ALA A 326 26.00 -9.40 -7.19
CA ALA A 326 25.92 -8.31 -6.20
C ALA A 326 26.13 -8.82 -4.76
N GLU A 327 25.60 -10.01 -4.43
CA GLU A 327 25.79 -10.66 -3.14
C GLU A 327 27.25 -11.03 -2.90
N THR A 328 27.89 -11.63 -3.91
CA THR A 328 29.29 -12.05 -3.84
C THR A 328 30.21 -10.85 -3.66
N GLU A 329 29.98 -9.76 -4.38
CA GLU A 329 30.71 -8.49 -4.23
C GLU A 329 30.56 -7.91 -2.81
N LEU A 330 29.35 -7.96 -2.23
CA LEU A 330 29.09 -7.53 -0.86
C LEU A 330 29.78 -8.40 0.20
N TRP A 331 29.84 -9.71 -0.03
CA TRP A 331 30.54 -10.66 0.83
C TRP A 331 32.05 -10.44 0.80
N LEU A 332 32.61 -10.19 -0.40
CA LEU A 332 34.03 -9.90 -0.62
C LEU A 332 34.44 -8.55 -0.02
N THR A 333 33.62 -7.50 -0.17
CA THR A 333 33.94 -6.14 0.32
C THR A 333 34.16 -6.10 1.84
N ARG A 334 33.54 -7.01 2.59
CA ARG A 334 33.66 -7.10 4.06
C ARG A 334 34.83 -7.96 4.54
N ARG A 335 35.56 -8.63 3.64
CA ARG A 335 36.61 -9.60 3.98
C ARG A 335 37.96 -9.20 3.41
N GLU A 336 39.01 -9.67 4.05
CA GLU A 336 40.36 -9.54 3.49
C GLU A 336 40.52 -10.51 2.30
N PRO A 337 41.10 -10.09 1.17
CA PRO A 337 41.10 -10.88 -0.06
C PRO A 337 41.72 -12.28 0.04
N LEU A 338 42.83 -12.45 0.78
CA LEU A 338 43.46 -13.77 0.95
C LEU A 338 42.64 -14.68 1.86
N ALA A 339 42.03 -14.14 2.91
CA ALA A 339 41.12 -14.88 3.77
C ALA A 339 39.88 -15.35 3.01
N ALA A 340 39.27 -14.47 2.22
CA ALA A 340 38.12 -14.79 1.37
C ALA A 340 38.44 -15.89 0.34
N ALA A 341 39.58 -15.79 -0.34
CA ALA A 341 40.01 -16.78 -1.32
C ALA A 341 40.39 -18.15 -0.72
N GLY A 342 40.67 -18.22 0.58
CA GLY A 342 40.91 -19.48 1.28
C GLY A 342 39.63 -20.16 1.79
N GLU A 343 38.53 -19.42 1.86
CA GLU A 343 37.22 -19.90 2.32
C GLU A 343 36.35 -20.41 1.16
N LEU A 344 36.52 -19.84 -0.03
CA LEU A 344 35.93 -20.28 -1.31
C LEU A 344 36.67 -21.49 -1.91
#